data_AF-D8M5C9-F1
#
_entry.id   AF-D8M5C9-F1
#
_cell.length_a   1.000
_cell.length_b   1.000
_cell.length_c   1.000
_cell.angle_alpha   90.00
_cell.angle_beta   90.00
_cell.angle_gamma   90.00
#
_symmetry.space_group_name_H-M   'P 1'
#
loop_
_entity.id
_entity.type
_entity.pdbx_description
1 polymer ?
#
loop_
_entity_poly.entity_id
_entity_poly.type
_entity_poly.pdbx_seq_one_letter_code
_entity_poly.pdbx_strand_id
1 'polypeptide(L)'
;MKRRIPDIIYQTMNSQPLPPSIAESYTTLAHTIRDNGPILDITNSDSLLSELFRIPVRRAIHDDLHWHAISWWLAENYEFLLLNHIQHMDASLPKDPFFALKSKALTAVADQIEPFFAPLLARLRSEPAISEDVFASALLTLLWGNKADLSMSSGVVEGKSLLHTSSSNLILIDHSKEAWSFLQSHDVREISVFADNSGLEMLCDFLFITLLLSAFPHCSVHYVVKASPVFVSDVTLDDIQPGLDVLRRSRDASLRWMLDCLEGAMQSGRLDVKASVFLCSALPGWEMPSSMRGFLAKQDLVITKGDANYRRLAGDLHWEYDVELKRVLHYFPCSLLMLRTLKSNVLMGVSKELQEKARERDANWDCSGQNGIIQLYSCCFSVFLKHEKGGSMKDRKEWD
;
A
#
# COMPACT_ATOMS: atom_id res chain seq x y z
N MET A 1 18.81 1.05 -10.71
CA MET A 1 19.39 2.23 -10.04
C MET A 1 19.77 3.30 -11.05
N LYS A 2 20.76 3.05 -11.92
CA LYS A 2 21.29 3.98 -12.96
C LYS A 2 20.31 4.79 -13.83
N ARG A 3 19.03 4.38 -13.94
CA ARG A 3 18.04 5.02 -14.81
C ARG A 3 16.81 5.44 -14.02
N ARG A 4 16.05 4.45 -13.52
CA ARG A 4 14.78 4.67 -12.81
C ARG A 4 14.86 5.68 -11.67
N ILE A 5 15.87 5.60 -10.81
CA ILE A 5 16.03 6.52 -9.67
C ILE A 5 16.32 7.94 -10.17
N PRO A 6 17.37 8.19 -10.97
CA PRO A 6 17.59 9.50 -11.59
C PRO A 6 16.36 10.06 -12.33
N ASP A 7 15.64 9.22 -13.07
CA ASP A 7 14.43 9.63 -13.80
C ASP A 7 13.34 10.12 -12.85
N ILE A 8 13.11 9.44 -11.73
CA ILE A 8 12.17 9.88 -10.67
C ILE A 8 12.60 11.23 -10.09
N ILE A 9 13.89 11.40 -9.80
CA ILE A 9 14.43 12.66 -9.24
C ILE A 9 14.20 13.81 -10.23
N TYR A 10 14.51 13.61 -11.52
CA TYR A 10 14.29 14.63 -12.55
C TYR A 10 12.81 14.91 -12.79
N GLN A 11 11.94 13.89 -12.79
CA GLN A 11 10.49 14.09 -12.91
C GLN A 11 9.96 14.92 -11.74
N THR A 12 10.42 14.64 -10.53
CA THR A 12 10.05 15.39 -9.32
C THR A 12 10.52 16.84 -9.42
N MET A 13 11.79 17.05 -9.78
CA MET A 13 12.38 18.37 -9.98
C MET A 13 11.62 19.20 -11.03
N ASN A 14 11.18 18.56 -12.12
CA ASN A 14 10.46 19.23 -13.22
C ASN A 14 8.95 19.38 -12.97
N SER A 15 8.43 18.81 -11.88
CA SER A 15 6.99 18.84 -11.56
C SER A 15 6.54 20.17 -10.94
N GLN A 16 7.47 20.96 -10.43
CA GLN A 16 7.22 22.22 -9.74
C GLN A 16 8.39 23.19 -9.91
N PRO A 17 8.17 24.52 -9.84
CA PRO A 17 9.26 25.48 -9.82
C PRO A 17 10.10 25.32 -8.56
N LEU A 18 11.44 25.30 -8.71
CA LEU A 18 12.39 25.17 -7.60
C LEU A 18 13.41 26.32 -7.63
N PRO A 19 13.86 26.82 -6.46
CA PRO A 19 15.03 27.69 -6.37
C PRO A 19 16.27 27.02 -7.02
N PRO A 20 17.16 27.80 -7.64
CA PRO A 20 18.34 27.25 -8.33
C PRO A 20 19.21 26.32 -7.47
N SER A 21 19.42 26.66 -6.20
CA SER A 21 20.22 25.85 -5.26
C SER A 21 19.57 24.49 -4.93
N ILE A 22 18.23 24.46 -4.84
CA ILE A 22 17.48 23.22 -4.62
C ILE A 22 17.52 22.36 -5.88
N ALA A 23 17.28 22.94 -7.05
CA ALA A 23 17.37 22.23 -8.33
C ALA A 23 18.77 21.62 -8.57
N GLU A 24 19.83 22.35 -8.19
CA GLU A 24 21.21 21.84 -8.22
C GLU A 24 21.43 20.65 -7.28
N SER A 25 20.83 20.68 -6.08
CA SER A 25 20.90 19.57 -5.13
C SER A 25 20.20 18.31 -5.65
N TYR A 26 19.01 18.45 -6.24
CA TYR A 26 18.32 17.35 -6.94
C TYR A 26 19.18 16.78 -8.08
N THR A 27 19.74 17.65 -8.92
CA THR A 27 20.59 17.26 -10.05
C THR A 27 21.84 16.52 -9.59
N THR A 28 22.48 17.00 -8.53
CA THR A 28 23.67 16.38 -7.93
C THR A 28 23.36 15.00 -7.37
N LEU A 29 22.23 14.83 -6.68
CA LEU A 29 21.78 13.53 -6.20
C LEU A 29 21.55 12.56 -7.36
N ALA A 30 20.82 12.98 -8.41
CA ALA A 30 20.57 12.17 -9.59
C ALA A 30 21.88 11.71 -10.28
N HIS A 31 22.84 12.62 -10.46
CA HIS A 31 24.16 12.30 -11.02
C HIS A 31 24.94 11.34 -10.13
N THR A 32 24.97 11.59 -8.82
CA THR A 32 25.66 10.73 -7.85
C THR A 32 25.13 9.30 -7.92
N ILE A 33 23.81 9.11 -7.95
CA ILE A 33 23.23 7.77 -8.03
C ILE A 33 23.49 7.14 -9.41
N ARG A 34 23.32 7.90 -10.50
CA ARG A 34 23.56 7.42 -11.87
C ARG A 34 24.99 6.90 -12.06
N ASP A 35 25.95 7.65 -11.54
CA ASP A 35 27.38 7.46 -11.82
C ASP A 35 28.08 6.59 -10.76
N ASN A 36 27.29 5.90 -9.90
CA ASN A 36 27.80 5.08 -8.80
C ASN A 36 28.65 5.83 -7.78
N GLY A 37 28.27 7.06 -7.44
CA GLY A 37 28.96 7.86 -6.44
C GLY A 37 28.81 7.31 -5.01
N PRO A 38 29.46 7.96 -4.04
CA PRO A 38 29.39 7.56 -2.65
C PRO A 38 27.98 7.75 -2.06
N ILE A 39 27.67 6.98 -1.03
CA ILE A 39 26.44 7.14 -0.26
C ILE A 39 26.63 8.28 0.74
N LEU A 40 25.72 9.25 0.74
CA LEU A 40 25.72 10.36 1.70
C LEU A 40 25.05 9.91 3.01
N ASP A 41 25.67 10.14 4.17
CA ASP A 41 25.02 9.96 5.47
C ASP A 41 24.29 11.25 5.88
N ILE A 42 22.96 11.25 5.84
CA ILE A 42 22.12 12.30 6.44
C ILE A 42 21.42 11.83 7.73
N THR A 43 21.79 10.64 8.22
CA THR A 43 21.09 10.00 9.35
C THR A 43 21.48 10.65 10.69
N ASN A 44 20.47 10.85 11.53
CA ASN A 44 20.54 11.54 12.81
C ASN A 44 19.44 11.02 13.75
N SER A 45 19.50 11.47 15.00
CA SER A 45 18.55 11.09 16.06
C SER A 45 17.30 11.98 16.12
N ASP A 46 17.13 12.89 15.17
CA ASP A 46 16.07 13.91 15.22
C ASP A 46 14.70 13.36 14.79
N SER A 47 14.69 12.22 14.08
CA SER A 47 13.45 11.52 13.72
C SER A 47 13.62 10.01 13.75
N LEU A 48 12.53 9.30 14.05
CA LEU A 48 12.50 7.84 14.01
C LEU A 48 12.86 7.32 12.61
N LEU A 49 12.39 7.97 11.54
CA LEU A 49 12.68 7.52 10.17
C LEU A 49 14.18 7.54 9.90
N SER A 50 14.85 8.63 10.27
CA SER A 50 16.30 8.79 10.14
C SER A 50 17.07 7.70 10.92
N GLU A 51 16.63 7.40 12.15
CA GLU A 51 17.18 6.32 12.96
C GLU A 51 17.03 4.93 12.33
N LEU A 52 15.91 4.65 11.64
CA LEU A 52 15.69 3.36 10.96
C LEU A 52 16.66 3.14 9.77
N PHE A 53 17.22 4.21 9.20
CA PHE A 53 18.24 4.11 8.14
C PHE A 53 19.68 4.14 8.67
N ARG A 54 19.90 4.58 9.91
CA ARG A 54 21.24 4.83 10.46
C ARG A 54 22.18 3.64 10.36
N ILE A 55 21.74 2.46 10.79
CA ILE A 55 22.57 1.24 10.75
C ILE A 55 22.90 0.81 9.31
N PRO A 56 21.92 0.58 8.41
CA PRO A 56 22.23 0.11 7.06
C PRO A 56 23.06 1.11 6.25
N VAL A 57 22.82 2.42 6.39
CA VAL A 57 23.59 3.46 5.69
C VAL A 57 25.02 3.55 6.20
N ARG A 58 25.21 3.65 7.52
CA ARG A 58 26.57 3.77 8.09
C ARG A 58 27.40 2.52 7.85
N ARG A 59 26.78 1.34 7.86
CA ARG A 59 27.47 0.10 7.50
C ARG A 59 27.93 0.13 6.04
N ALA A 60 27.07 0.55 5.12
CA ALA A 60 27.45 0.67 3.71
C ALA A 60 28.62 1.63 3.51
N ILE A 61 28.61 2.79 4.19
CA ILE A 61 29.71 3.77 4.13
C ILE A 61 30.99 3.22 4.76
N HIS A 62 30.91 2.58 5.92
CA HIS A 62 32.05 1.96 6.59
C HIS A 62 32.71 0.89 5.70
N ASP A 63 31.89 0.12 4.97
CA ASP A 63 32.34 -0.94 4.07
C ASP A 63 32.73 -0.41 2.67
N ASP A 64 32.86 0.92 2.50
CA ASP A 64 33.20 1.62 1.24
C ASP A 64 32.27 1.30 0.06
N LEU A 65 31.00 1.00 0.37
CA LEU A 65 29.99 0.70 -0.63
C LEU A 65 29.44 1.98 -1.26
N HIS A 66 29.22 1.89 -2.57
CA HIS A 66 28.61 2.93 -3.40
C HIS A 66 27.17 2.54 -3.76
N TRP A 67 26.43 3.46 -4.39
CA TRP A 67 24.99 3.25 -4.69
C TRP A 67 24.67 1.93 -5.39
N HIS A 68 25.50 1.46 -6.33
CA HIS A 68 25.26 0.19 -7.05
C HIS A 68 25.69 -1.06 -6.28
N ALA A 69 26.34 -0.91 -5.12
CA ALA A 69 26.80 -2.01 -4.30
C ALA A 69 25.86 -2.31 -3.10
N ILE A 70 24.92 -1.41 -2.79
CA ILE A 70 23.87 -1.67 -1.80
C ILE A 70 22.67 -2.39 -2.41
N SER A 71 21.81 -2.95 -1.56
CA SER A 71 20.57 -3.60 -2.02
C SER A 71 19.64 -2.62 -2.73
N TRP A 72 18.86 -3.13 -3.69
CA TRP A 72 17.82 -2.37 -4.38
C TRP A 72 16.82 -1.76 -3.39
N TRP A 73 16.35 -2.55 -2.42
CA TRP A 73 15.44 -2.09 -1.36
C TRP A 73 15.98 -0.90 -0.56
N LEU A 74 17.25 -0.96 -0.13
CA LEU A 74 17.87 0.14 0.61
C LEU A 74 18.00 1.38 -0.26
N ALA A 75 18.50 1.25 -1.48
CA ALA A 75 18.69 2.38 -2.38
C ALA A 75 17.36 3.07 -2.71
N GLU A 76 16.34 2.29 -3.07
CA GLU A 76 15.02 2.79 -3.48
C GLU A 76 14.26 3.44 -2.31
N ASN A 77 14.44 2.98 -1.07
CA ASN A 77 13.83 3.67 0.08
C ASN A 77 14.66 4.88 0.53
N TYR A 78 16.00 4.80 0.48
CA TYR A 78 16.88 5.87 0.98
C TYR A 78 16.87 7.11 0.07
N GLU A 79 16.68 6.95 -1.24
CA GLU A 79 16.52 8.10 -2.15
C GLU A 79 15.39 9.04 -1.72
N PHE A 80 14.28 8.50 -1.23
CA PHE A 80 13.15 9.32 -0.78
C PHE A 80 13.48 10.08 0.49
N LEU A 81 14.25 9.50 1.43
CA LEU A 81 14.72 10.24 2.59
C LEU A 81 15.59 11.43 2.19
N LEU A 82 16.48 11.24 1.21
CA LEU A 82 17.33 12.31 0.67
C LEU A 82 16.52 13.37 -0.07
N LEU A 83 15.52 12.99 -0.88
CA LEU A 83 14.64 13.94 -1.57
C LEU A 83 13.83 14.78 -0.59
N ASN A 84 13.28 14.16 0.45
CA ASN A 84 12.62 14.89 1.52
C ASN A 84 13.60 15.84 2.21
N HIS A 85 14.83 15.41 2.51
CA HIS A 85 15.83 16.28 3.12
C HIS A 85 16.13 17.52 2.25
N ILE A 86 16.36 17.32 0.95
CA ILE A 86 16.61 18.41 0.00
C ILE A 86 15.40 19.36 -0.07
N GLN A 87 14.18 18.83 -0.11
CA GLN A 87 12.94 19.62 -0.13
C GLN A 87 12.84 20.53 1.10
N HIS A 88 13.19 20.02 2.28
CA HIS A 88 13.10 20.76 3.54
C HIS A 88 14.23 21.79 3.75
N MET A 89 15.23 21.86 2.86
CA MET A 89 16.24 22.93 2.92
C MET A 89 15.66 24.31 2.60
N ASP A 90 14.49 24.37 1.95
CA ASP A 90 13.76 25.61 1.69
C ASP A 90 12.32 25.51 2.24
N ALA A 91 12.05 26.25 3.31
CA ALA A 91 10.75 26.26 3.98
C ALA A 91 9.62 26.92 3.15
N SER A 92 9.93 27.58 2.03
CA SER A 92 8.92 28.14 1.13
C SER A 92 8.29 27.10 0.20
N LEU A 93 8.94 25.94 0.05
CA LEU A 93 8.45 24.86 -0.78
C LEU A 93 7.38 24.03 -0.05
N PRO A 94 6.50 23.32 -0.79
CA PRO A 94 5.62 22.31 -0.19
C PRO A 94 6.43 21.26 0.58
N LYS A 95 5.92 20.81 1.73
CA LYS A 95 6.56 19.75 2.53
C LYS A 95 6.73 18.44 1.75
N ASP A 96 5.72 18.09 0.95
CA ASP A 96 5.77 16.93 0.06
C ASP A 96 6.40 17.32 -1.29
N PRO A 97 7.59 16.79 -1.65
CA PRO A 97 8.21 17.07 -2.95
C PRO A 97 7.38 16.58 -4.14
N PHE A 98 6.43 15.67 -3.93
CA PHE A 98 5.55 15.10 -4.94
C PHE A 98 4.15 15.73 -4.95
N PHE A 99 3.90 16.75 -4.13
CA PHE A 99 2.59 17.41 -3.99
C PHE A 99 1.97 17.78 -5.33
N ALA A 100 2.75 18.37 -6.25
CA ALA A 100 2.28 18.77 -7.57
C ALA A 100 1.86 17.57 -8.44
N LEU A 101 2.62 16.47 -8.39
CA LEU A 101 2.31 15.24 -9.12
C LEU A 101 1.02 14.59 -8.59
N LYS A 102 0.90 14.46 -7.26
CA LYS A 102 -0.29 13.90 -6.61
C LYS A 102 -1.54 14.74 -6.87
N SER A 103 -1.42 16.05 -6.74
CA SER A 103 -2.52 17.00 -6.99
C SER A 103 -3.01 16.93 -8.43
N LYS A 104 -2.07 16.83 -9.39
CA LYS A 104 -2.39 16.66 -10.81
C LYS A 104 -3.11 15.34 -11.07
N ALA A 105 -2.62 14.23 -10.51
CA ALA A 105 -3.24 12.91 -10.66
C ALA A 105 -4.68 12.90 -10.11
N LEU A 106 -4.88 13.44 -8.90
CA LEU A 106 -6.20 13.53 -8.28
C LEU A 106 -7.17 14.43 -9.08
N THR A 107 -6.68 15.56 -9.61
CA THR A 107 -7.48 16.45 -10.46
C THR A 107 -7.88 15.78 -11.77
N ALA A 108 -6.99 14.99 -12.37
CA ALA A 108 -7.24 14.34 -13.66
C ALA A 108 -8.37 13.29 -13.61
N VAL A 109 -8.64 12.72 -12.43
CA VAL A 109 -9.70 11.71 -12.25
C VAL A 109 -11.00 12.28 -11.71
N ALA A 110 -11.02 13.53 -11.24
CA ALA A 110 -12.15 14.15 -10.53
C ALA A 110 -13.47 14.09 -11.32
N ASP A 111 -13.45 14.29 -12.63
CA ASP A 111 -14.66 14.24 -13.48
C ASP A 111 -15.11 12.81 -13.81
N GLN A 112 -14.27 11.82 -13.56
CA GLN A 112 -14.51 10.42 -13.95
C GLN A 112 -14.90 9.53 -12.76
N ILE A 113 -14.81 10.03 -11.52
CA ILE A 113 -15.14 9.26 -10.31
C ILE A 113 -16.61 8.85 -10.25
N GLU A 114 -17.53 9.70 -10.72
CA GLU A 114 -18.97 9.46 -10.64
C GLU A 114 -19.38 8.23 -11.47
N PRO A 115 -19.13 8.19 -12.79
CA PRO A 115 -19.48 7.02 -13.59
C PRO A 115 -18.72 5.75 -13.18
N PHE A 116 -17.53 5.90 -12.57
CA PHE A 116 -16.72 4.78 -12.12
C PHE A 116 -17.25 4.14 -10.82
N PHE A 117 -17.62 4.95 -9.82
CA PHE A 117 -18.01 4.45 -8.50
C PHE A 117 -19.53 4.34 -8.29
N ALA A 118 -20.32 5.25 -8.87
CA ALA A 118 -21.76 5.32 -8.59
C ALA A 118 -22.53 4.01 -8.82
N PRO A 119 -22.27 3.20 -9.88
CA PRO A 119 -22.99 1.95 -10.07
C PRO A 119 -22.77 0.95 -8.93
N LEU A 120 -21.53 0.81 -8.46
CA LEU A 120 -21.20 -0.12 -7.37
C LEU A 120 -21.69 0.40 -6.02
N LEU A 121 -21.55 1.70 -5.76
CA LEU A 121 -22.05 2.33 -4.54
C LEU A 121 -23.57 2.29 -4.45
N ALA A 122 -24.29 2.46 -5.56
CA ALA A 122 -25.75 2.35 -5.59
C ALA A 122 -26.22 0.95 -5.18
N ARG A 123 -25.54 -0.10 -5.65
CA ARG A 123 -25.80 -1.48 -5.23
C ARG A 123 -25.54 -1.66 -3.74
N LEU A 124 -24.35 -1.29 -3.28
CA LEU A 124 -23.95 -1.38 -1.87
C LEU A 124 -24.92 -0.65 -0.93
N ARG A 125 -25.43 0.51 -1.33
CA ARG A 125 -26.40 1.30 -0.57
C ARG A 125 -27.80 0.66 -0.53
N SER A 126 -28.20 -0.01 -1.61
CA SER A 126 -29.57 -0.54 -1.78
C SER A 126 -29.77 -1.93 -1.20
N GLU A 127 -28.71 -2.73 -1.11
CA GLU A 127 -28.79 -4.12 -0.66
C GLU A 127 -28.81 -4.17 0.89
N PRO A 128 -29.77 -4.91 1.51
CA PRO A 128 -29.87 -4.99 2.97
C PRO A 128 -28.72 -5.77 3.61
N ALA A 129 -28.10 -6.65 2.85
CA ALA A 129 -26.87 -7.37 3.19
C ALA A 129 -26.03 -7.46 1.92
N ILE A 130 -24.71 -7.29 2.06
CA ILE A 130 -23.82 -7.31 0.92
C ILE A 130 -23.71 -8.72 0.32
N SER A 131 -23.77 -8.82 -1.01
CA SER A 131 -23.53 -10.08 -1.72
C SER A 131 -22.05 -10.34 -2.00
N GLU A 132 -21.71 -11.61 -2.25
CA GLU A 132 -20.35 -12.01 -2.67
C GLU A 132 -19.90 -11.29 -3.94
N ASP A 133 -20.82 -11.07 -4.89
CA ASP A 133 -20.47 -10.42 -6.16
C ASP A 133 -20.18 -8.92 -6.00
N VAL A 134 -20.89 -8.22 -5.10
CA VAL A 134 -20.56 -6.81 -4.77
C VAL A 134 -19.21 -6.73 -4.08
N PHE A 135 -18.92 -7.64 -3.15
CA PHE A 135 -17.61 -7.75 -2.51
C PHE A 135 -16.50 -7.99 -3.54
N ALA A 136 -16.69 -8.96 -4.43
CA ALA A 136 -15.73 -9.27 -5.50
C ALA A 136 -15.49 -8.05 -6.42
N SER A 137 -16.56 -7.36 -6.86
CA SER A 137 -16.44 -6.13 -7.65
C SER A 137 -15.65 -5.05 -6.93
N ALA A 138 -15.90 -4.83 -5.64
CA ALA A 138 -15.18 -3.85 -4.84
C ALA A 138 -13.71 -4.23 -4.66
N LEU A 139 -13.42 -5.52 -4.46
CA LEU A 139 -12.05 -6.02 -4.32
C LEU A 139 -11.25 -5.90 -5.63
N LEU A 140 -11.90 -6.11 -6.78
CA LEU A 140 -11.31 -5.87 -8.09
C LEU A 140 -11.03 -4.38 -8.33
N THR A 141 -11.96 -3.50 -7.96
CA THR A 141 -11.76 -2.05 -7.98
C THR A 141 -10.59 -1.64 -7.10
N LEU A 142 -10.46 -2.26 -5.92
CA LEU A 142 -9.35 -2.04 -5.00
C LEU A 142 -8.01 -2.48 -5.59
N LEU A 143 -7.93 -3.67 -6.22
CA LEU A 143 -6.72 -4.18 -6.87
C LEU A 143 -6.27 -3.31 -8.05
N TRP A 144 -7.20 -2.95 -8.92
CA TRP A 144 -6.89 -2.35 -10.21
C TRP A 144 -6.94 -0.83 -10.24
N GLY A 145 -7.18 -0.15 -9.11
CA GLY A 145 -7.23 1.32 -9.01
C GLY A 145 -6.02 2.01 -9.67
N ASN A 146 -4.83 1.46 -9.46
CA ASN A 146 -3.58 1.94 -10.08
C ASN A 146 -3.59 1.82 -11.62
N LYS A 147 -4.13 0.72 -12.16
CA LYS A 147 -4.18 0.46 -13.60
C LYS A 147 -5.29 1.28 -14.28
N ALA A 148 -6.43 1.45 -13.60
CA ALA A 148 -7.52 2.30 -14.05
C ALA A 148 -7.06 3.77 -14.18
N ASP A 149 -6.25 4.25 -13.24
CA ASP A 149 -5.68 5.61 -13.27
C ASP A 149 -4.87 5.88 -14.55
N LEU A 150 -4.04 4.92 -14.97
CA LEU A 150 -3.24 5.01 -16.20
C LEU A 150 -4.11 5.06 -17.47
N SER A 151 -5.20 4.28 -17.52
CA SER A 151 -6.14 4.28 -18.64
C SER A 151 -6.93 5.61 -18.71
N MET A 152 -7.37 6.09 -17.55
CA MET A 152 -8.17 7.32 -17.42
C MET A 152 -7.35 8.59 -17.70
N SER A 153 -6.09 8.62 -17.27
CA SER A 153 -5.14 9.71 -17.58
C SER A 153 -4.68 9.70 -19.05
N SER A 154 -4.72 8.55 -19.72
CA SER A 154 -4.43 8.43 -21.16
C SER A 154 -5.65 8.74 -22.07
N GLY A 155 -6.79 9.15 -21.50
CA GLY A 155 -8.00 9.49 -22.26
C GLY A 155 -8.78 8.29 -22.82
N VAL A 156 -8.42 7.05 -22.43
CA VAL A 156 -9.16 5.85 -22.80
C VAL A 156 -10.27 5.62 -21.78
N VAL A 157 -11.43 6.23 -22.02
CA VAL A 157 -12.61 6.10 -21.16
C VAL A 157 -13.29 4.75 -21.45
N GLU A 158 -12.71 3.66 -20.96
CA GLU A 158 -13.35 2.35 -20.92
C GLU A 158 -13.88 2.03 -19.50
N GLY A 159 -14.61 2.97 -18.91
CA GLY A 159 -15.16 2.89 -17.54
C GLY A 159 -16.16 1.76 -17.26
N LYS A 160 -16.50 0.92 -18.25
CA LYS A 160 -17.36 -0.27 -18.07
C LYS A 160 -16.65 -1.61 -18.34
N SER A 161 -15.53 -1.62 -19.07
CA SER A 161 -14.99 -2.86 -19.66
C SER A 161 -13.73 -3.39 -18.97
N LEU A 162 -12.95 -2.51 -18.32
CA LEU A 162 -11.67 -2.92 -17.74
C LEU A 162 -11.85 -3.87 -16.55
N LEU A 163 -12.77 -3.64 -15.62
CA LEU A 163 -12.78 -4.37 -14.34
C LEU A 163 -13.48 -5.73 -14.35
N HIS A 164 -14.46 -5.97 -15.24
CA HIS A 164 -15.36 -7.12 -15.07
C HIS A 164 -15.12 -8.33 -15.99
N THR A 165 -14.49 -8.19 -17.16
CA THR A 165 -14.30 -9.33 -18.10
C THR A 165 -12.89 -9.47 -18.63
N SER A 166 -12.16 -8.37 -18.84
CA SER A 166 -10.80 -8.42 -19.39
C SER A 166 -9.71 -8.49 -18.32
N SER A 167 -9.89 -7.85 -17.16
CA SER A 167 -8.87 -7.83 -16.09
C SER A 167 -8.92 -9.01 -15.12
N SER A 168 -10.03 -9.74 -15.03
CA SER A 168 -10.09 -10.99 -14.26
C SER A 168 -9.16 -12.06 -14.81
N ASN A 169 -8.99 -12.11 -16.14
CA ASN A 169 -8.06 -13.00 -16.82
C ASN A 169 -6.57 -12.70 -16.53
N LEU A 170 -6.29 -11.53 -15.94
CA LEU A 170 -4.95 -11.08 -15.56
C LEU A 170 -4.64 -11.33 -14.08
N ILE A 171 -5.58 -11.92 -13.32
CA ILE A 171 -5.35 -12.30 -11.93
C ILE A 171 -4.70 -13.68 -11.91
N LEU A 172 -3.47 -13.73 -11.40
CA LEU A 172 -2.68 -14.96 -11.34
C LEU A 172 -3.06 -15.84 -10.15
N ILE A 173 -3.33 -15.22 -9.01
CA ILE A 173 -3.83 -15.86 -7.79
C ILE A 173 -5.07 -15.11 -7.36
N ASP A 174 -6.20 -15.80 -7.27
CA ASP A 174 -7.48 -15.20 -6.89
C ASP A 174 -8.04 -15.90 -5.66
N HIS A 175 -7.77 -15.35 -4.48
CA HIS A 175 -8.34 -15.77 -3.21
C HIS A 175 -9.55 -14.90 -2.80
N SER A 176 -10.26 -14.29 -3.75
CA SER A 176 -11.41 -13.40 -3.43
C SER A 176 -12.52 -14.14 -2.69
N LYS A 177 -12.79 -15.40 -3.05
CA LYS A 177 -13.84 -16.21 -2.40
C LYS A 177 -13.45 -16.62 -0.99
N GLU A 178 -12.18 -16.93 -0.78
CA GLU A 178 -11.59 -17.25 0.51
C GLU A 178 -11.61 -16.02 1.42
N ALA A 179 -11.29 -14.84 0.87
CA ALA A 179 -11.39 -13.57 1.60
C ALA A 179 -12.84 -13.25 1.99
N TRP A 180 -13.80 -13.46 1.08
CA TRP A 180 -15.22 -13.33 1.37
C TRP A 180 -15.66 -14.29 2.49
N SER A 181 -15.32 -15.57 2.34
CA SER A 181 -15.62 -16.61 3.33
C SER A 181 -15.00 -16.30 4.69
N PHE A 182 -13.78 -15.74 4.73
CA PHE A 182 -13.12 -15.30 5.95
C PHE A 182 -13.95 -14.22 6.67
N LEU A 183 -14.36 -13.17 5.96
CA LEU A 183 -15.16 -12.07 6.52
C LEU A 183 -16.55 -12.51 7.01
N GLN A 184 -17.17 -13.50 6.35
CA GLN A 184 -18.47 -14.03 6.75
C GLN A 184 -18.40 -14.98 7.96
N SER A 185 -17.30 -15.72 8.10
CA SER A 185 -17.17 -16.77 9.13
C SER A 185 -16.53 -16.30 10.44
N HIS A 186 -15.98 -15.09 10.48
CA HIS A 186 -15.30 -14.54 11.64
C HIS A 186 -16.00 -13.28 12.13
N ASP A 187 -16.03 -13.08 13.45
CA ASP A 187 -16.41 -11.79 14.06
C ASP A 187 -15.24 -10.81 13.89
N VAL A 188 -15.11 -10.27 12.68
CA VAL A 188 -14.06 -9.32 12.30
C VAL A 188 -14.40 -7.94 12.86
N ARG A 189 -13.60 -7.49 13.82
CA ARG A 189 -13.82 -6.22 14.53
C ARG A 189 -12.78 -5.18 14.20
N GLU A 190 -11.55 -5.59 13.92
CA GLU A 190 -10.44 -4.67 13.65
C GLU A 190 -9.77 -5.04 12.32
N ILE A 191 -9.90 -4.15 11.33
CA ILE A 191 -9.24 -4.29 10.03
C ILE A 191 -8.27 -3.14 9.84
N SER A 192 -7.05 -3.45 9.41
CA SER A 192 -6.12 -2.43 8.92
C SER A 192 -6.02 -2.49 7.40
N VAL A 193 -6.04 -1.33 6.73
CA VAL A 193 -5.81 -1.20 5.29
C VAL A 193 -4.53 -0.41 5.09
N PHE A 194 -3.47 -1.04 4.57
CA PHE A 194 -2.20 -0.39 4.26
C PHE A 194 -2.28 0.20 2.86
N ALA A 195 -2.26 1.52 2.78
CA ALA A 195 -2.36 2.27 1.53
C ALA A 195 -1.12 2.09 0.64
N ASP A 196 -1.34 2.17 -0.68
CA ASP A 196 -0.29 2.33 -1.68
C ASP A 196 -0.35 3.78 -2.19
N ASN A 197 -1.02 4.04 -3.33
CA ASN A 197 -1.00 5.34 -4.00
C ASN A 197 -2.20 6.25 -3.70
N SER A 198 -1.93 7.55 -3.73
CA SER A 198 -2.90 8.65 -3.79
C SER A 198 -3.66 8.67 -5.14
N GLY A 199 -4.50 9.68 -5.36
CA GLY A 199 -5.30 9.76 -6.58
C GLY A 199 -6.43 8.74 -6.60
N LEU A 200 -6.69 8.12 -7.76
CA LEU A 200 -7.79 7.16 -7.92
C LEU A 200 -7.67 5.94 -7.00
N GLU A 201 -6.45 5.43 -6.77
CA GLU A 201 -6.27 4.25 -5.94
C GLU A 201 -6.71 4.49 -4.49
N MET A 202 -6.40 5.65 -3.92
CA MET A 202 -6.91 6.06 -2.60
C MET A 202 -8.44 6.19 -2.60
N LEU A 203 -9.06 6.67 -3.68
CA LEU A 203 -10.53 6.71 -3.78
C LEU A 203 -11.15 5.30 -3.87
N CYS A 204 -10.46 4.34 -4.52
CA CYS A 204 -10.84 2.94 -4.49
C CYS A 204 -10.71 2.34 -3.07
N ASP A 205 -9.66 2.71 -2.33
CA ASP A 205 -9.50 2.34 -0.93
C ASP A 205 -10.70 2.87 -0.12
N PHE A 206 -11.10 4.13 -0.30
CA PHE A 206 -12.27 4.71 0.38
C PHE A 206 -13.56 3.96 0.06
N LEU A 207 -13.81 3.60 -1.21
CA LEU A 207 -14.99 2.79 -1.57
C LEU A 207 -14.99 1.45 -0.83
N PHE A 208 -13.85 0.77 -0.77
CA PHE A 208 -13.76 -0.52 -0.10
C PHE A 208 -13.89 -0.39 1.43
N ILE A 209 -13.35 0.69 2.01
CA ILE A 209 -13.53 0.99 3.44
C ILE A 209 -15.00 1.28 3.75
N THR A 210 -15.69 2.05 2.91
CA THR A 210 -17.14 2.27 3.03
C THR A 210 -17.90 0.95 3.02
N LEU A 211 -17.55 0.03 2.11
CA LEU A 211 -18.11 -1.32 2.04
C LEU A 211 -17.92 -2.07 3.37
N LEU A 212 -16.70 -2.10 3.91
CA LEU A 212 -16.43 -2.78 5.17
C LEU A 212 -17.25 -2.19 6.32
N LEU A 213 -17.28 -0.86 6.43
CA LEU A 213 -17.96 -0.15 7.51
C LEU A 213 -19.48 -0.29 7.44
N SER A 214 -20.05 -0.34 6.23
CA SER A 214 -21.49 -0.50 6.01
C SER A 214 -21.95 -1.95 6.18
N ALA A 215 -21.15 -2.92 5.69
CA ALA A 215 -21.50 -4.34 5.74
C ALA A 215 -21.24 -4.98 7.11
N PHE A 216 -20.27 -4.47 7.87
CA PHE A 216 -19.86 -5.01 9.17
C PHE A 216 -19.97 -3.94 10.26
N PRO A 217 -21.15 -3.76 10.90
CA PRO A 217 -21.43 -2.64 11.81
C PRO A 217 -20.56 -2.58 13.07
N HIS A 218 -19.95 -3.70 13.47
CA HIS A 218 -19.04 -3.77 14.62
C HIS A 218 -17.57 -3.66 14.24
N CYS A 219 -17.27 -3.56 12.93
CA CYS A 219 -15.92 -3.39 12.43
C CYS A 219 -15.48 -1.93 12.55
N SER A 220 -14.27 -1.76 13.04
CA SER A 220 -13.45 -0.55 12.93
C SER A 220 -12.35 -0.79 11.90
N VAL A 221 -11.99 0.28 11.19
CA VAL A 221 -10.97 0.27 10.16
C VAL A 221 -9.86 1.25 10.51
N HIS A 222 -8.61 0.79 10.45
CA HIS A 222 -7.44 1.64 10.51
C HIS A 222 -6.83 1.79 9.12
N TYR A 223 -6.96 2.96 8.52
CA TYR A 223 -6.32 3.27 7.24
C TYR A 223 -4.87 3.71 7.50
N VAL A 224 -3.92 2.85 7.19
CA VAL A 224 -2.50 3.04 7.49
C VAL A 224 -1.79 3.62 6.27
N VAL A 225 -1.34 4.86 6.39
CA VAL A 225 -0.67 5.65 5.35
C VAL A 225 0.81 5.86 5.69
N LYS A 226 1.58 6.38 4.74
CA LYS A 226 3.00 6.68 4.93
C LYS A 226 3.17 7.93 5.82
N ALA A 227 4.14 7.90 6.72
CA ALA A 227 4.43 9.04 7.61
C ALA A 227 5.26 10.14 6.94
N SER A 228 5.88 9.85 5.80
CA SER A 228 6.68 10.76 5.01
C SER A 228 6.46 10.45 3.53
N PRO A 229 6.55 11.45 2.64
CA PRO A 229 6.51 11.24 1.19
C PRO A 229 7.53 10.19 0.75
N VAL A 230 7.08 9.16 0.03
CA VAL A 230 7.89 8.03 -0.42
C VAL A 230 7.25 7.44 -1.67
N PHE A 231 8.02 6.81 -2.56
CA PHE A 231 7.51 6.18 -3.79
C PHE A 231 6.64 7.09 -4.68
N VAL A 232 6.91 8.41 -4.65
CA VAL A 232 6.23 9.47 -5.42
C VAL A 232 4.75 9.64 -5.07
N SER A 233 3.93 8.63 -5.35
CA SER A 233 2.48 8.71 -5.24
C SER A 233 1.94 8.16 -3.93
N ASP A 234 2.75 7.61 -3.03
CA ASP A 234 2.21 6.95 -1.84
C ASP A 234 1.41 7.92 -0.95
N VAL A 235 0.29 7.41 -0.42
CA VAL A 235 -0.63 8.17 0.44
C VAL A 235 0.07 8.57 1.74
N THR A 236 -0.05 9.84 2.11
CA THR A 236 0.30 10.42 3.41
C THR A 236 -0.94 11.02 4.08
N LEU A 237 -0.82 11.51 5.31
CA LEU A 237 -1.94 12.17 6.00
C LEU A 237 -2.46 13.40 5.24
N ASP A 238 -1.56 14.15 4.60
CA ASP A 238 -1.89 15.39 3.88
C ASP A 238 -2.70 15.12 2.60
N ASP A 239 -2.74 13.86 2.13
CA ASP A 239 -3.48 13.45 0.93
C ASP A 239 -4.96 13.12 1.22
N ILE A 240 -5.32 12.85 2.49
CA ILE A 240 -6.66 12.39 2.88
C ILE A 240 -7.73 13.45 2.61
N GLN A 241 -7.51 14.67 3.10
CA GLN A 241 -8.49 15.74 2.96
C GLN A 241 -8.73 16.12 1.49
N PRO A 242 -7.70 16.28 0.63
CA PRO A 242 -7.90 16.42 -0.81
C PRO A 242 -8.76 15.31 -1.44
N GLY A 243 -8.56 14.05 -1.03
CA GLY A 243 -9.39 12.93 -1.49
C GLY A 243 -10.86 13.07 -1.08
N LEU A 244 -11.12 13.43 0.18
CA LEU A 244 -12.48 13.68 0.66
C LEU A 244 -13.13 14.90 -0.03
N ASP A 245 -12.35 15.94 -0.32
CA ASP A 245 -12.82 17.13 -1.03
C ASP A 245 -13.30 16.80 -2.45
N VAL A 246 -12.67 15.83 -3.12
CA VAL A 246 -13.14 15.34 -4.43
C VAL A 246 -14.55 14.74 -4.31
N LEU A 247 -14.80 13.91 -3.28
CA LEU A 247 -16.13 13.36 -3.01
C LEU A 247 -17.13 14.46 -2.65
N ARG A 248 -16.73 15.46 -1.85
CA ARG A 248 -17.59 16.55 -1.40
C ARG A 248 -18.08 17.45 -2.53
N ARG A 249 -17.33 17.53 -3.64
CA ARG A 249 -17.72 18.28 -4.85
C ARG A 249 -18.72 17.53 -5.73
N SER A 250 -18.82 16.20 -5.59
CA SER A 250 -19.74 15.38 -6.36
C SER A 250 -21.20 15.70 -6.01
N ARG A 251 -22.08 15.70 -7.02
CA ARG A 251 -23.53 15.86 -6.83
C ARG A 251 -24.26 14.51 -6.78
N ASP A 252 -23.60 13.45 -7.22
CA ASP A 252 -24.14 12.09 -7.20
C ASP A 252 -24.52 11.66 -5.77
N ALA A 253 -25.66 10.98 -5.66
CA ALA A 253 -26.20 10.59 -4.36
C ALA A 253 -25.42 9.43 -3.72
N SER A 254 -24.74 8.61 -4.51
CA SER A 254 -23.97 7.45 -4.04
C SER A 254 -22.60 7.88 -3.53
N LEU A 255 -21.95 8.83 -4.22
CA LEU A 255 -20.68 9.40 -3.75
C LEU A 255 -20.85 10.25 -2.49
N ARG A 256 -21.95 11.03 -2.39
CA ARG A 256 -22.28 11.72 -1.13
C ARG A 256 -22.53 10.76 0.02
N TRP A 257 -23.23 9.65 -0.24
CA TRP A 257 -23.42 8.60 0.77
C TRP A 257 -22.09 7.98 1.21
N MET A 258 -21.17 7.70 0.28
CA MET A 258 -19.84 7.23 0.60
C MET A 258 -19.09 8.20 1.51
N LEU A 259 -19.12 9.51 1.20
CA LEU A 259 -18.54 10.55 2.04
C LEU A 259 -19.16 10.57 3.44
N ASP A 260 -20.50 10.56 3.55
CA ASP A 260 -21.22 10.56 4.84
C ASP A 260 -20.83 9.34 5.70
N CYS A 261 -20.67 8.16 5.08
CA CYS A 261 -20.20 6.96 5.76
C CYS A 261 -18.78 7.12 6.32
N LEU A 262 -17.86 7.66 5.52
CA LEU A 262 -16.46 7.85 5.92
C LEU A 262 -16.35 8.88 7.04
N GLU A 263 -16.97 10.05 6.88
CA GLU A 263 -16.95 11.12 7.89
C GLU A 263 -17.64 10.69 9.19
N GLY A 264 -18.79 10.01 9.10
CA GLY A 264 -19.49 9.47 10.27
C GLY A 264 -18.67 8.40 11.00
N ALA A 265 -17.96 7.55 10.26
CA ALA A 265 -17.04 6.57 10.85
C ALA A 265 -15.82 7.23 11.50
N MET A 266 -15.27 8.29 10.89
CA MET A 266 -14.18 9.08 11.48
C MET A 266 -14.63 9.75 12.79
N GLN A 267 -15.81 10.39 12.79
CA GLN A 267 -16.36 11.06 13.97
C GLN A 267 -16.67 10.10 15.12
N SER A 268 -17.12 8.88 14.80
CA SER A 268 -17.40 7.84 15.80
C SER A 268 -16.17 7.03 16.23
N GLY A 269 -15.01 7.26 15.62
CA GLY A 269 -13.78 6.51 15.89
C GLY A 269 -13.73 5.10 15.26
N ARG A 270 -14.70 4.75 14.41
CA ARG A 270 -14.71 3.49 13.64
C ARG A 270 -13.80 3.54 12.41
N LEU A 271 -13.40 4.72 11.95
CA LEU A 271 -12.36 4.89 10.94
C LEU A 271 -11.29 5.82 11.49
N ASP A 272 -10.05 5.35 11.54
CA ASP A 272 -8.90 6.18 11.94
C ASP A 272 -7.79 6.09 10.89
N VAL A 273 -7.15 7.22 10.61
CA VAL A 273 -6.03 7.28 9.67
C VAL A 273 -4.72 7.35 10.45
N LYS A 274 -3.85 6.35 10.25
CA LYS A 274 -2.58 6.22 10.97
C LYS A 274 -1.39 6.39 10.05
N ALA A 275 -0.50 7.32 10.37
CA ALA A 275 0.79 7.44 9.71
C ALA A 275 1.79 6.40 10.25
N SER A 276 2.46 5.67 9.36
CA SER A 276 3.46 4.68 9.70
C SER A 276 4.85 5.05 9.20
N VAL A 277 5.77 5.30 10.12
CA VAL A 277 7.19 5.50 9.84
C VAL A 277 7.84 4.20 9.34
N PHE A 278 7.41 3.06 9.84
CA PHE A 278 7.91 1.75 9.40
C PHE A 278 7.70 1.59 7.89
N LEU A 279 6.54 1.98 7.36
CA LEU A 279 6.23 1.87 5.93
C LEU A 279 7.03 2.82 5.02
N CYS A 280 7.81 3.74 5.59
CA CYS A 280 8.75 4.62 4.87
C CYS A 280 10.21 4.14 4.98
N SER A 281 10.48 3.09 5.75
CA SER A 281 11.84 2.58 6.01
C SER A 281 12.26 1.48 5.04
N ALA A 282 13.56 1.16 5.01
CA ALA A 282 14.10 -0.01 4.31
C ALA A 282 14.06 -1.31 5.15
N LEU A 283 13.41 -1.34 6.32
CA LEU A 283 13.35 -2.55 7.14
C LEU A 283 12.44 -3.60 6.50
N PRO A 284 12.87 -4.88 6.44
CA PRO A 284 11.99 -5.97 6.03
C PRO A 284 10.91 -6.23 7.09
N GLY A 285 9.82 -6.87 6.68
CA GLY A 285 8.66 -7.13 7.54
C GLY A 285 8.99 -7.84 8.86
N TRP A 286 9.92 -8.79 8.86
CA TRP A 286 10.33 -9.50 10.09
C TRP A 286 11.08 -8.62 11.10
N GLU A 287 11.62 -7.48 10.66
CA GLU A 287 12.25 -6.46 11.52
C GLU A 287 11.30 -5.31 11.89
N MET A 288 9.98 -5.49 11.69
CA MET A 288 9.01 -4.46 12.07
C MET A 288 9.15 -4.06 13.55
N PRO A 289 9.06 -2.75 13.89
CA PRO A 289 9.13 -2.29 15.27
C PRO A 289 8.09 -2.96 16.17
N SER A 290 8.44 -3.17 17.44
CA SER A 290 7.56 -3.83 18.42
C SER A 290 6.22 -3.10 18.59
N SER A 291 6.20 -1.78 18.45
CA SER A 291 4.98 -0.96 18.47
C SER A 291 4.04 -1.29 17.31
N MET A 292 4.58 -1.42 16.09
CA MET A 292 3.83 -1.84 14.90
C MET A 292 3.33 -3.29 15.07
N ARG A 293 4.20 -4.20 15.51
CA ARG A 293 3.82 -5.60 15.78
C ARG A 293 2.68 -5.69 16.80
N GLY A 294 2.77 -4.93 17.89
CA GLY A 294 1.74 -4.89 18.93
C GLY A 294 0.42 -4.24 18.48
N PHE A 295 0.48 -3.29 17.54
CA PHE A 295 -0.69 -2.75 16.88
C PHE A 295 -1.36 -3.79 15.96
N LEU A 296 -0.58 -4.45 15.11
CA LEU A 296 -1.08 -5.44 14.15
C LEU A 296 -1.59 -6.71 14.83
N ALA A 297 -1.04 -7.09 15.98
CA ALA A 297 -1.52 -8.22 16.77
C ALA A 297 -2.96 -8.05 17.31
N LYS A 298 -3.51 -6.83 17.27
CA LYS A 298 -4.89 -6.54 17.64
C LYS A 298 -5.86 -6.60 16.46
N GLN A 299 -5.33 -6.73 15.25
CA GLN A 299 -6.13 -6.76 14.02
C GLN A 299 -6.57 -8.20 13.75
N ASP A 300 -7.79 -8.35 13.25
CA ASP A 300 -8.29 -9.64 12.77
C ASP A 300 -7.82 -9.87 11.31
N LEU A 301 -7.71 -8.80 10.52
CA LEU A 301 -7.23 -8.82 9.14
C LEU A 301 -6.43 -7.55 8.79
N VAL A 302 -5.33 -7.71 8.07
CA VAL A 302 -4.63 -6.60 7.40
C VAL A 302 -4.75 -6.77 5.89
N ILE A 303 -5.31 -5.76 5.23
CA ILE A 303 -5.38 -5.64 3.79
C ILE A 303 -4.20 -4.78 3.33
N THR A 304 -3.34 -5.30 2.48
CA THR A 304 -2.14 -4.61 2.02
C THR A 304 -2.20 -4.37 0.51
N LYS A 305 -2.01 -3.12 0.11
CA LYS A 305 -2.06 -2.68 -1.28
C LYS A 305 -0.68 -2.55 -1.89
N GLY A 306 -0.54 -2.93 -3.15
CA GLY A 306 0.58 -2.53 -4.00
C GLY A 306 1.85 -3.37 -3.87
N ASP A 307 2.82 -3.00 -4.71
CA ASP A 307 4.06 -3.75 -4.90
C ASP A 307 5.05 -3.54 -3.75
N ALA A 308 5.20 -2.29 -3.28
CA ALA A 308 6.14 -1.94 -2.21
C ALA A 308 5.78 -2.61 -0.87
N ASN A 309 4.49 -2.66 -0.51
CA ASN A 309 4.05 -3.34 0.70
C ASN A 309 4.29 -4.87 0.61
N TYR A 310 4.07 -5.49 -0.55
CA TYR A 310 4.36 -6.91 -0.74
C TYR A 310 5.86 -7.23 -0.65
N ARG A 311 6.70 -6.41 -1.31
CA ARG A 311 8.16 -6.54 -1.24
C ARG A 311 8.64 -6.39 0.19
N ARG A 312 8.10 -5.44 0.96
CA ARG A 312 8.38 -5.27 2.39
C ARG A 312 8.06 -6.54 3.19
N LEU A 313 6.91 -7.17 2.93
CA LEU A 313 6.52 -8.42 3.60
C LEU A 313 7.48 -9.58 3.29
N ALA A 314 7.99 -9.64 2.07
CA ALA A 314 8.94 -10.65 1.60
C ALA A 314 10.42 -10.27 1.81
N GLY A 315 10.70 -9.08 2.36
CA GLY A 315 12.03 -8.49 2.54
C GLY A 315 12.80 -8.18 1.25
N ASP A 316 12.08 -7.99 0.13
CA ASP A 316 12.63 -7.73 -1.20
C ASP A 316 13.65 -8.78 -1.68
N LEU A 317 13.45 -10.05 -1.29
CA LEU A 317 14.31 -11.17 -1.64
C LEU A 317 13.77 -11.99 -2.82
N HIS A 318 14.67 -12.63 -3.56
CA HIS A 318 14.34 -13.58 -4.62
C HIS A 318 13.97 -14.95 -4.02
N TRP A 319 12.71 -15.09 -3.61
CA TRP A 319 12.16 -16.38 -3.23
C TRP A 319 11.88 -17.25 -4.44
N GLU A 320 11.98 -18.57 -4.28
CA GLU A 320 11.34 -19.49 -5.23
C GLU A 320 9.84 -19.17 -5.26
N TYR A 321 9.28 -18.99 -6.46
CA TYR A 321 7.90 -18.51 -6.62
C TYR A 321 6.87 -19.44 -5.97
N ASP A 322 7.15 -20.74 -5.87
CA ASP A 322 6.28 -21.74 -5.25
C ASP A 322 6.49 -21.88 -3.73
N VAL A 323 7.32 -21.04 -3.10
CA VAL A 323 7.51 -21.04 -1.65
C VAL A 323 6.17 -20.83 -0.93
N GLU A 324 5.89 -21.66 0.08
CA GLU A 324 4.69 -21.52 0.88
C GLU A 324 4.70 -20.21 1.67
N LEU A 325 3.58 -19.47 1.64
CA LEU A 325 3.45 -18.18 2.34
C LEU A 325 3.83 -18.26 3.82
N LYS A 326 3.41 -19.30 4.53
CA LYS A 326 3.72 -19.49 5.96
C LYS A 326 5.23 -19.56 6.24
N ARG A 327 6.06 -20.00 5.29
CA ARG A 327 7.51 -20.10 5.49
C ARG A 327 8.16 -18.72 5.59
N VAL A 328 7.56 -17.72 4.95
CA VAL A 328 8.07 -16.34 4.93
C VAL A 328 7.27 -15.45 5.89
N LEU A 329 5.93 -15.59 5.93
CA LEU A 329 5.02 -14.70 6.65
C LEU A 329 4.69 -15.15 8.09
N HIS A 330 5.32 -16.21 8.62
CA HIS A 330 5.04 -16.67 10.00
C HIS A 330 5.30 -15.61 11.08
N TYR A 331 6.11 -14.59 10.79
CA TYR A 331 6.36 -13.49 11.72
C TYR A 331 5.18 -12.52 11.85
N PHE A 332 4.24 -12.51 10.89
CA PHE A 332 3.16 -11.54 10.83
C PHE A 332 2.05 -11.91 11.83
N PRO A 333 1.59 -10.99 12.69
CA PRO A 333 0.83 -11.37 13.89
C PRO A 333 -0.67 -11.62 13.67
N CYS A 334 -1.19 -11.40 12.47
CA CYS A 334 -2.60 -11.61 12.11
C CYS A 334 -2.73 -12.10 10.66
N SER A 335 -3.96 -12.33 10.19
CA SER A 335 -4.22 -12.68 8.79
C SER A 335 -3.92 -11.51 7.85
N LEU A 336 -3.52 -11.82 6.62
CA LEU A 336 -3.16 -10.87 5.57
C LEU A 336 -3.99 -11.13 4.31
N LEU A 337 -4.55 -10.08 3.72
CA LEU A 337 -5.07 -10.07 2.36
C LEU A 337 -4.20 -9.16 1.50
N MET A 338 -3.40 -9.74 0.62
CA MET A 338 -2.46 -9.02 -0.23
C MET A 338 -3.08 -8.77 -1.60
N LEU A 339 -3.26 -7.50 -1.96
CA LEU A 339 -3.70 -7.07 -3.29
C LEU A 339 -2.53 -6.37 -3.98
N ARG A 340 -2.08 -6.94 -5.09
CA ARG A 340 -0.88 -6.43 -5.76
C ARG A 340 -0.96 -6.61 -7.26
N THR A 341 -0.64 -5.54 -7.99
CA THR A 341 -0.21 -5.60 -9.38
C THR A 341 1.30 -5.90 -9.43
N LEU A 342 1.72 -6.87 -10.23
CA LEU A 342 3.10 -7.38 -10.25
C LEU A 342 4.05 -6.39 -10.97
N LYS A 343 4.78 -5.57 -10.20
CA LYS A 343 5.75 -4.58 -10.71
C LYS A 343 7.21 -4.93 -10.34
N SER A 344 7.43 -6.11 -9.76
CA SER A 344 8.74 -6.64 -9.38
C SER A 344 8.70 -8.16 -9.25
N ASN A 345 9.85 -8.80 -9.44
CA ASN A 345 10.03 -10.25 -9.42
C ASN A 345 10.03 -10.88 -8.00
N VAL A 346 9.65 -10.14 -6.95
CA VAL A 346 9.51 -10.69 -5.59
C VAL A 346 8.13 -11.30 -5.47
N LEU A 347 7.99 -12.62 -5.40
CA LEU A 347 6.69 -13.28 -5.42
C LEU A 347 6.73 -14.63 -4.68
N MET A 348 5.60 -15.03 -4.09
CA MET A 348 5.49 -16.25 -3.29
C MET A 348 4.14 -16.94 -3.52
N GLY A 349 4.09 -18.25 -3.31
CA GLY A 349 2.86 -19.05 -3.39
C GLY A 349 2.27 -19.23 -4.79
N VAL A 350 3.06 -19.09 -5.86
CA VAL A 350 2.65 -19.32 -7.25
C VAL A 350 3.12 -20.71 -7.70
N SER A 351 2.18 -21.61 -8.01
CA SER A 351 2.51 -22.94 -8.51
C SER A 351 3.25 -22.89 -9.85
N LYS A 352 4.07 -23.91 -10.14
CA LYS A 352 4.80 -24.01 -11.42
C LYS A 352 3.87 -23.94 -12.64
N GLU A 353 2.71 -24.57 -12.55
CA GLU A 353 1.69 -24.52 -13.61
C GLU A 353 1.21 -23.09 -13.88
N LEU A 354 0.96 -22.29 -12.83
CA LEU A 354 0.57 -20.88 -12.99
C LEU A 354 1.71 -20.04 -13.56
N GLN A 355 2.95 -20.31 -13.15
CA GLN A 355 4.14 -19.63 -13.71
C GLN A 355 4.29 -19.91 -15.21
N GLU A 356 4.12 -21.16 -15.65
CA GLU A 356 4.20 -21.57 -17.05
C GLU A 356 3.11 -20.86 -17.88
N LYS A 357 1.84 -20.93 -17.42
CA LYS A 357 0.71 -20.25 -18.08
C LYS A 357 0.90 -18.74 -18.17
N ALA A 358 1.45 -18.10 -17.14
CA ALA A 358 1.74 -16.68 -17.14
C ALA A 358 2.85 -16.33 -18.14
N ARG A 359 3.92 -17.14 -18.16
CA ARG A 359 5.08 -16.97 -19.04
C ARG A 359 4.74 -17.15 -20.52
N GLU A 360 3.81 -18.05 -20.85
CA GLU A 360 3.29 -18.21 -22.21
C GLU A 360 2.58 -16.96 -22.74
N ARG A 361 1.95 -16.18 -21.85
CA ARG A 361 1.23 -14.95 -22.21
C ARG A 361 2.16 -13.73 -22.27
N ASP A 362 3.08 -13.63 -21.32
CA ASP A 362 4.02 -12.50 -21.20
C ASP A 362 5.36 -13.00 -20.63
N ALA A 363 6.45 -12.79 -21.37
CA ALA A 363 7.78 -13.15 -20.90
C ALA A 363 8.20 -12.40 -19.62
N ASN A 364 7.62 -11.22 -19.37
CA ASN A 364 7.84 -10.37 -18.19
C ASN A 364 6.65 -10.40 -17.22
N TRP A 365 5.86 -11.49 -17.20
CA TRP A 365 4.61 -11.60 -16.44
C TRP A 365 4.71 -11.22 -14.95
N ASP A 366 5.87 -11.41 -14.34
CA ASP A 366 6.15 -11.17 -12.92
C ASP A 366 6.53 -9.72 -12.59
N CYS A 367 6.73 -8.85 -13.59
CA CYS A 367 7.16 -7.47 -13.38
C CYS A 367 6.61 -6.46 -14.39
N SER A 368 5.78 -6.88 -15.36
CA SER A 368 5.24 -6.01 -16.41
C SER A 368 4.16 -5.03 -15.93
N GLY A 369 3.64 -5.20 -14.72
CA GLY A 369 2.50 -4.44 -14.20
C GLY A 369 1.16 -4.86 -14.81
N GLN A 370 1.12 -5.93 -15.61
CA GLN A 370 -0.12 -6.39 -16.25
C GLN A 370 -0.91 -7.36 -15.39
N ASN A 371 -0.23 -8.26 -14.68
CA ASN A 371 -0.85 -9.27 -13.84
C ASN A 371 -1.07 -8.78 -12.42
N GLY A 372 -2.10 -9.31 -11.77
CA GLY A 372 -2.46 -9.02 -10.39
C GLY A 372 -2.59 -10.27 -9.54
N ILE A 373 -2.53 -10.12 -8.23
CA ILE A 373 -2.83 -11.17 -7.25
C ILE A 373 -3.75 -10.64 -6.16
N ILE A 374 -4.64 -11.52 -5.71
CA ILE A 374 -5.44 -11.40 -4.49
C ILE A 374 -5.09 -12.63 -3.67
N GLN A 375 -4.21 -12.45 -2.67
CA GLN A 375 -3.60 -13.57 -1.97
C GLN A 375 -3.88 -13.47 -0.47
N LEU A 376 -4.73 -14.35 0.04
CA LEU A 376 -5.01 -14.50 1.46
C LEU A 376 -3.95 -15.39 2.14
N TYR A 377 -3.41 -14.92 3.25
CA TYR A 377 -2.63 -15.70 4.23
C TYR A 377 -3.38 -15.68 5.57
N SER A 378 -3.98 -16.81 5.94
CA SER A 378 -4.72 -16.95 7.20
C SER A 378 -3.77 -17.35 8.33
N CYS A 379 -3.67 -16.49 9.33
CA CYS A 379 -2.87 -16.75 10.52
C CYS A 379 -3.70 -17.55 11.53
N CYS A 380 -3.23 -18.75 11.92
CA CYS A 380 -3.96 -19.62 12.87
C CYS A 380 -3.96 -19.12 14.33
N PHE A 381 -3.35 -17.96 14.64
CA PHE A 381 -3.10 -17.54 16.03
C PHE A 381 -4.33 -17.01 16.79
N SER A 382 -5.46 -16.73 16.12
CA SER A 382 -6.61 -16.07 16.76
C SER A 382 -7.43 -16.94 17.72
N VAL A 383 -7.20 -18.26 17.77
CA VAL A 383 -7.97 -19.16 18.65
C VAL A 383 -7.38 -19.27 20.07
N PHE A 384 -6.07 -19.02 20.27
CA PHE A 384 -5.44 -19.30 21.57
C PHE A 384 -5.45 -18.14 22.58
N LEU A 385 -5.47 -16.88 22.15
CA LEU A 385 -5.34 -15.74 23.07
C LEU A 385 -6.67 -15.12 23.53
N LYS A 386 -7.79 -15.41 22.85
CA LYS A 386 -9.12 -14.92 23.27
C LYS A 386 -9.74 -15.76 24.40
N HIS A 387 -9.25 -16.98 24.68
CA HIS A 387 -9.77 -17.85 25.74
C HIS A 387 -9.05 -17.78 27.10
N GLU A 388 -7.89 -17.13 27.21
CA GLU A 388 -7.15 -17.08 28.50
C GLU A 388 -7.59 -15.97 29.47
N LYS A 389 -8.59 -15.15 29.14
CA LYS A 389 -9.14 -14.14 30.09
C LYS A 389 -10.36 -14.62 30.90
N GLY A 390 -10.68 -15.91 30.89
CA GLY A 390 -11.84 -16.46 31.61
C GLY A 390 -11.60 -17.69 32.48
N GLY A 391 -10.36 -18.18 32.61
CA GLY A 391 -10.04 -19.38 33.38
C GLY A 391 -9.35 -19.05 34.70
N SER A 392 -10.06 -19.20 35.81
CA SER A 392 -9.48 -19.16 37.16
C SER A 392 -8.29 -20.13 37.25
N MET A 393 -7.13 -19.64 37.67
CA MET A 393 -6.00 -20.46 38.15
C MET A 393 -6.40 -21.20 39.44
N LYS A 394 -7.07 -22.34 39.30
CA LYS A 394 -7.04 -23.44 40.26
C LYS A 394 -7.10 -24.74 39.45
N ASP A 395 -6.28 -25.70 39.86
CA ASP A 395 -6.08 -27.03 39.28
C ASP A 395 -5.09 -27.12 38.10
N ARG A 396 -3.81 -26.89 38.41
CA ARG A 396 -2.74 -27.77 37.90
C ARG A 396 -2.11 -28.48 39.09
N LYS A 397 -2.49 -29.74 39.28
CA LYS A 397 -1.69 -30.72 40.02
C LYS A 397 -1.07 -31.67 39.00
N GLU A 398 0.21 -31.95 39.24
CA GLU A 398 1.02 -33.06 38.73
C GLU A 398 1.31 -32.96 37.22
N TRP A 399 2.56 -32.81 36.76
CA TRP A 399 3.74 -33.60 37.11
C TRP A 399 4.92 -32.72 37.58
N ASP A 400 5.35 -33.01 38.82
CA ASP A 400 6.47 -32.52 39.67
C ASP A 400 7.12 -31.15 39.41
#